data_AF-A0A942GAX8-F1
#
_entry.id   AF-A0A942GAX8-F1
#
_cell.length_a   1.000
_cell.length_b   1.000
_cell.length_c   1.000
_cell.angle_alpha   90.00
_cell.angle_beta   90.00
_cell.angle_gamma   90.00
#
_symmetry.space_group_name_H-M   'P 1'
#
loop_
_entity.id
_entity.type
_entity.pdbx_description
1 polymer ?
#
loop_
_entity_poly.entity_id
_entity_poly.type
_entity_poly.pdbx_seq_one_letter_code
_entity_poly.pdbx_strand_id
1 'polypeptide(L)' 'MKQFACGDVVPGCQSAFVGADDDAILAQVATHARADHGLTEIPDSLVQQVRDRIVLV' A
#
# COMPACT_ATOMS: atom_id res chain seq x y z
N MET A 1 1.24 -12.59 -10.28
CA MET A 1 1.93 -11.51 -9.53
C MET A 1 0.85 -10.65 -8.88
N LYS A 2 1.19 -9.68 -8.04
CA LYS A 2 0.19 -8.78 -7.41
C LYS A 2 0.58 -7.31 -7.57
N GLN A 3 -0.42 -6.43 -7.57
CA GLN A 3 -0.26 -4.98 -7.67
C GLN A 3 -1.19 -4.23 -6.71
N PHE A 4 -0.75 -3.05 -6.28
CA PHE A 4 -1.56 -2.09 -5.53
C PHE A 4 -1.27 -0.65 -5.98
N ALA A 5 -2.30 0.19 -6.07
CA ALA A 5 -2.17 1.62 -6.32
C ALA A 5 -2.53 2.42 -5.06
N CYS A 6 -1.62 3.25 -4.55
CA CYS A 6 -1.84 4.03 -3.33
C CYS A 6 -3.01 5.01 -3.48
N GLY A 7 -3.23 5.52 -4.70
CA GLY A 7 -4.34 6.40 -5.03
C GLY A 7 -5.73 5.83 -4.69
N ASP A 8 -5.86 4.51 -4.57
CA ASP A 8 -7.11 3.84 -4.17
C ASP A 8 -7.45 4.04 -2.69
N VAL A 9 -6.48 4.48 -1.87
CA VAL A 9 -6.63 4.74 -0.43
C VAL A 9 -6.33 6.20 -0.09
N VAL A 10 -5.33 6.81 -0.73
CA VAL A 10 -4.92 8.20 -0.52
C VAL A 10 -5.16 8.99 -1.82
N PRO A 11 -6.29 9.73 -1.92
CA PRO A 11 -6.61 10.50 -3.11
C PRO A 11 -5.48 11.47 -3.49
N GLY A 12 -5.05 11.41 -4.74
CA GLY A 12 -3.96 12.24 -5.28
C GLY A 12 -2.57 11.60 -5.18
N CYS A 13 -2.40 10.46 -4.50
CA CYS A 13 -1.15 9.70 -4.56
C CYS A 13 -1.08 8.87 -5.85
N GLN A 14 0.06 8.93 -6.54
CA GLN A 14 0.29 8.23 -7.82
C GLN A 14 1.19 6.99 -7.68
N SER A 15 1.66 6.68 -6.46
CA SER A 15 2.53 5.53 -6.22
C SER A 15 1.79 4.22 -6.50
N ALA A 16 2.48 3.30 -7.18
CA ALA A 16 2.01 1.95 -7.43
C ALA A 16 3.11 0.94 -7.06
N PHE A 17 2.69 -0.22 -6.57
CA PHE A 17 3.57 -1.26 -6.03
C PHE A 17 3.25 -2.59 -6.69
N VAL A 18 4.28 -3.38 -6.95
CA VAL A 18 4.16 -4.74 -7.51
C VAL A 18 4.96 -5.69 -6.62
N GLY A 19 4.40 -6.86 -6.34
CA GLY A 19 5.01 -7.86 -5.48
C GLY A 19 4.60 -9.29 -5.83
N ALA A 20 5.32 -10.25 -5.26
CA ALA A 20 4.99 -11.67 -5.41
C ALA A 20 3.69 -12.03 -4.66
N ASP A 21 3.45 -11.38 -3.52
CA ASP A 21 2.34 -11.57 -2.61
C ASP A 21 1.97 -10.26 -1.89
N ASP A 22 0.99 -10.33 -0.99
CA ASP A 22 0.49 -9.15 -0.25
C ASP A 22 1.54 -8.58 0.68
N ASP A 23 2.34 -9.42 1.33
CA ASP A 23 3.32 -8.98 2.32
C ASP A 23 4.48 -8.23 1.64
N ALA A 24 4.89 -8.68 0.45
CA ALA A 24 5.84 -7.96 -0.40
C ALA A 24 5.33 -6.57 -0.81
N ILE A 25 4.02 -6.43 -1.06
CA ILE A 25 3.39 -5.12 -1.34
C ILE A 25 3.34 -4.27 -0.08
N LEU A 26 2.88 -4.83 1.04
CA LEU A 26 2.73 -4.11 2.30
C LEU A 26 4.05 -3.59 2.86
N ALA A 27 5.16 -4.31 2.67
CA ALA A 27 6.49 -3.83 3.04
C ALA A 27 6.88 -2.57 2.25
N GLN A 28 6.56 -2.51 0.95
CA GLN A 28 6.81 -1.35 0.10
C GLN A 28 5.88 -0.18 0.51
N VAL A 29 4.59 -0.46 0.70
CA VAL A 29 3.60 0.54 1.14
C VAL A 29 3.97 1.14 2.49
N ALA A 30 4.41 0.33 3.46
CA ALA A 30 4.82 0.82 4.78
C ALA A 30 6.07 1.71 4.71
N THR A 31 6.99 1.45 3.78
CA THR A 31 8.15 2.33 3.53
C THR A 31 7.68 3.67 2.94
N HIS A 32 6.82 3.62 1.92
CA HIS A 32 6.23 4.80 1.27
C HIS A 32 5.41 5.66 2.24
N ALA A 33 4.52 5.04 3.02
CA ALA A 33 3.68 5.73 3.99
C ALA A 33 4.50 6.51 5.03
N ARG A 34 5.64 5.95 5.48
CA ARG A 34 6.55 6.65 6.40
C ARG A 34 7.28 7.80 5.72
N ALA A 35 7.83 7.58 4.52
CA ALA A 35 8.66 8.56 3.83
C ALA A 35 7.86 9.74 3.27
N ASP A 36 6.72 9.47 2.63
CA ASP A 36 5.99 10.46 1.83
C ASP A 36 4.74 11.01 2.54
N HIS A 37 4.21 10.28 3.53
CA HIS A 37 3.03 10.68 4.29
C HIS A 37 3.31 10.92 5.79
N GLY A 38 4.53 10.64 6.26
CA GLY A 38 4.89 10.81 7.67
C GLY A 38 4.12 9.88 8.62
N LEU A 39 3.52 8.80 8.11
CA LEU A 39 2.74 7.85 8.90
C LEU A 39 3.68 6.93 9.70
N THR A 40 4.02 7.36 10.91
CA THR A 40 4.84 6.58 11.85
C THR A 40 4.05 5.44 12.50
N GLU A 41 2.75 5.64 12.70
CA GLU A 41 1.81 4.64 13.18
C GLU A 41 0.84 4.29 12.05
N ILE A 42 0.74 3.00 11.73
CA ILE A 42 -0.14 2.49 10.69
C ILE A 42 -1.22 1.65 11.38
N PRO A 43 -2.47 2.13 11.46
CA PRO A 43 -3.54 1.38 12.10
C PRO A 43 -3.93 0.15 11.28
N ASP A 44 -4.38 -0.91 11.95
CA ASP A 44 -4.78 -2.16 11.29
C ASP A 44 -5.88 -1.95 10.24
N SER A 45 -6.78 -0.98 10.45
CA SER A 45 -7.81 -0.63 9.48
C SER A 45 -7.23 -0.07 8.18
N LEU A 46 -6.10 0.62 8.22
CA LEU A 46 -5.39 1.09 7.03
C LEU A 46 -4.72 -0.08 6.30
N VAL A 47 -4.13 -1.00 7.06
CA VAL A 47 -3.55 -2.23 6.50
C VAL A 47 -4.61 -3.07 5.78
N GLN A 48 -5.81 -3.21 6.36
CA GLN A 48 -6.92 -3.92 5.73
C GLN A 48 -7.40 -3.21 4.45
N GLN A 49 -7.56 -1.88 4.48
CA GLN A 49 -7.93 -1.12 3.28
C GLN A 49 -6.93 -1.31 2.13
N VAL A 50 -5.63 -1.38 2.43
CA VAL A 50 -4.61 -1.69 1.43
C VAL A 50 -4.78 -3.11 0.90
N ARG A 51 -4.91 -4.11 1.78
CA ARG A 51 -5.11 -5.52 1.39
C ARG A 51 -6.32 -5.70 0.47
N ASP A 52 -7.44 -5.05 0.78
CA ASP A 52 -8.69 -5.10 0.00
C ASP A 52 -8.59 -4.48 -1.41
N ARG A 53 -7.51 -3.73 -1.68
CA ARG A 53 -7.22 -3.09 -2.97
C ARG A 53 -6.08 -3.77 -3.74
N ILE A 54 -5.46 -4.82 -3.19
CA ILE A 54 -4.43 -5.60 -3.90
C ILE A 54 -5.11 -6.46 -4.98
N VAL A 55 -4.64 -6.34 -6.21
CA VAL A 55 -5.16 -7.11 -7.36
C VAL A 55 -4.11 -8.06 -7.92
N LEU A 56 -4.56 -9.15 -8.53
CA LEU A 56 -3.70 -10.04 -9.31
C LEU A 56 -3.33 -9.38 -10.64
N VAL A 57 -2.08 -9.60 -11.05
CA VAL A 57 -1.54 -9.23 -12.37
C VAL A 57 -0.84 -10.41 -13.04
#